data_AF-A0A8T5FYQ3-F1
#
_entry.id   AF-A0A8T5FYQ3-F1
#
_cell.length_a   1.000
_cell.length_b   1.000
_cell.length_c   1.000
_cell.angle_alpha   90.00
_cell.angle_beta   90.00
_cell.angle_gamma   90.00
#
_symmetry.space_group_name_H-M   'P 1'
#
loop_
_entity.id
_entity.type
_entity.pdbx_description
1 polymer ?
#
loop_
_entity_poly.entity_id
_entity_poly.type
_entity_poly.pdbx_seq_one_letter_code
_entity_poly.pdbx_strand_id
1 'polypeptide(L)'
;MKKKTSKKGDRVTSVSNHLFENKKADMAINSTFTIVITIISILLLLGVFSTKLPSFSKAIYCKTFYYIHSSTWVPKGIRGDQNYCRENRLLEPPIILSDDVPLNISLLGYMTACYKETDYGALNDNILCYELKIGPKVLTPQTVTEKDLTRILIEEGLCRSFSNNDTKVDGETCGDSNDINWSFTSDIFEENQNILIEYLGNQIMVS
;
A
#
# COMPACT_ATOMS: atom_id res chain seq x y z
N MET A 1 15.22 -60.33 -81.44
CA MET A 1 15.64 -60.58 -80.04
C MET A 1 15.32 -59.35 -79.19
N LYS A 2 14.53 -59.52 -78.12
CA LYS A 2 14.22 -58.49 -77.12
C LYS A 2 15.35 -58.42 -76.09
N LYS A 3 15.79 -57.21 -75.71
CA LYS A 3 16.36 -56.95 -74.37
C LYS A 3 15.78 -55.63 -73.86
N LYS A 4 14.77 -55.74 -72.98
CA LYS A 4 14.38 -54.67 -72.06
C LYS A 4 15.34 -54.73 -70.87
N THR A 5 16.09 -53.67 -70.62
CA THR A 5 16.78 -53.46 -69.35
C THR A 5 16.03 -52.42 -68.52
N SER A 6 16.02 -52.72 -67.23
CA SER A 6 15.07 -52.29 -66.20
C SER A 6 15.45 -50.94 -65.60
N LYS A 7 14.54 -49.95 -65.68
CA LYS A 7 14.56 -48.73 -64.83
C LYS A 7 14.15 -49.11 -63.41
N LYS A 8 15.12 -49.32 -62.52
CA LYS A 8 14.87 -49.55 -61.08
C LYS A 8 16.03 -48.95 -60.28
N GLY A 9 16.09 -47.61 -60.22
CA GLY A 9 17.15 -46.88 -59.51
C GLY A 9 16.70 -45.56 -58.87
N ASP A 10 15.77 -44.82 -59.50
CA ASP A 10 15.55 -43.41 -59.14
C ASP A 10 14.48 -43.15 -58.06
N ARG A 11 13.75 -44.19 -57.62
CA ARG A 11 12.58 -43.99 -56.73
C ARG A 11 12.92 -43.99 -55.23
N VAL A 12 14.10 -44.47 -54.83
CA VAL A 12 14.48 -44.61 -53.40
C VAL A 12 15.14 -43.34 -52.84
N THR A 13 15.85 -42.58 -53.68
CA THR A 13 16.52 -41.33 -53.30
C THR A 13 15.54 -40.16 -53.14
N SER A 14 14.50 -40.08 -53.97
CA SER A 14 13.49 -39.00 -53.90
C SER A 14 12.64 -39.04 -52.62
N VAL A 15 12.21 -40.23 -52.17
CA VAL A 15 11.39 -40.37 -50.95
C VAL A 15 12.21 -40.11 -49.69
N SER A 16 13.48 -40.52 -49.68
CA SER A 16 14.37 -40.34 -48.53
C SER A 16 14.71 -38.86 -48.29
N ASN A 17 14.91 -38.08 -49.36
CA ASN A 17 15.19 -36.65 -49.24
C ASN A 17 13.98 -35.86 -48.71
N HIS A 18 12.77 -36.19 -49.16
CA HIS A 18 11.54 -35.52 -48.71
C HIS A 18 11.21 -35.81 -47.23
N LEU A 19 11.52 -37.03 -46.75
CA LEU A 19 11.32 -37.41 -45.34
C LEU A 19 12.36 -36.74 -44.41
N PHE A 20 13.59 -36.55 -44.89
CA PHE A 20 14.65 -35.88 -44.13
C PHE A 20 14.42 -34.36 -44.02
N GLU A 21 13.89 -33.72 -45.05
CA GLU A 21 13.51 -32.30 -44.99
C GLU A 21 12.36 -32.06 -44.01
N ASN A 22 11.30 -32.88 -44.06
CA ASN A 22 10.18 -32.77 -43.12
C ASN A 22 10.63 -32.98 -41.66
N LYS A 23 11.52 -33.95 -41.41
CA LYS A 23 12.02 -34.23 -40.06
C LYS A 23 12.94 -33.13 -39.51
N LYS A 24 13.67 -32.43 -40.38
CA LYS A 24 14.48 -31.25 -40.02
C LYS A 24 13.60 -30.03 -39.75
N ALA A 25 12.54 -29.84 -40.53
CA ALA A 25 11.56 -28.78 -40.32
C ALA A 25 10.83 -28.96 -38.97
N ASP A 26 10.38 -30.17 -38.64
CA ASP A 26 9.72 -30.47 -37.36
C ASP A 26 10.65 -30.28 -36.15
N MET A 27 11.92 -30.67 -36.26
CA MET A 27 12.91 -30.41 -35.20
C MET A 27 13.23 -28.92 -35.05
N ALA A 28 13.30 -28.16 -36.15
CA ALA A 28 13.54 -26.73 -36.11
C ALA A 28 12.36 -25.98 -35.49
N ILE A 29 11.12 -26.32 -35.86
CA ILE A 29 9.90 -25.70 -35.34
C ILE A 29 9.76 -25.95 -33.83
N ASN A 30 9.99 -27.18 -33.36
CA ASN A 30 9.95 -27.49 -31.92
C ASN A 30 11.07 -26.78 -31.15
N SER A 31 12.27 -26.66 -31.73
CA SER A 31 13.39 -25.94 -31.12
C SER A 31 13.08 -24.44 -30.98
N THR A 32 12.57 -23.81 -32.03
CA THR A 32 12.17 -22.40 -32.02
C THR A 32 11.07 -22.14 -30.98
N PHE A 33 10.05 -23.00 -30.91
CA PHE A 33 8.97 -22.86 -29.94
C PHE A 33 9.47 -22.98 -28.49
N THR A 34 10.39 -23.92 -28.24
CA THR A 34 11.01 -24.12 -26.92
C THR A 34 11.83 -22.90 -26.50
N ILE A 35 12.60 -22.31 -27.40
CA ILE A 35 13.40 -21.10 -27.14
C ILE A 35 12.49 -19.93 -26.79
N VAL A 36 11.41 -19.72 -27.54
CA VAL A 36 10.45 -18.63 -27.28
C VAL A 36 9.81 -18.77 -25.90
N ILE A 37 9.34 -19.98 -25.55
CA ILE A 37 8.77 -20.25 -24.22
C ILE A 37 9.81 -19.98 -23.13
N THR A 38 11.04 -20.44 -23.31
CA THR A 38 12.12 -20.27 -22.32
C THR A 38 12.42 -18.79 -22.08
N ILE A 39 12.47 -17.97 -23.14
CA ILE A 39 12.67 -16.52 -23.02
C ILE A 39 11.51 -15.88 -22.25
N ILE A 40 10.27 -16.23 -22.57
CA ILE A 40 9.09 -15.72 -21.86
C ILE A 40 9.12 -16.11 -20.37
N SER A 41 9.46 -17.35 -20.05
CA SER A 41 9.57 -17.83 -18.66
C SER A 41 10.66 -17.08 -17.88
N ILE A 42 11.83 -16.84 -18.48
CA ILE A 42 12.91 -16.06 -17.86
C ILE A 42 12.48 -14.61 -17.65
N LEU A 43 11.81 -13.99 -18.61
CA LEU A 43 11.32 -12.61 -18.48
C LEU A 43 10.27 -12.49 -17.37
N LEU A 44 9.34 -13.44 -17.26
CA LEU A 44 8.37 -13.48 -16.17
C LEU A 44 9.05 -13.65 -14.81
N LEU A 45 10.05 -14.52 -14.73
CA LEU A 45 10.80 -14.76 -13.50
C LEU A 45 11.60 -13.52 -13.09
N LEU A 46 12.29 -12.87 -14.04
CA LEU A 46 12.98 -11.60 -13.80
C LEU A 46 12.02 -10.47 -13.41
N GLY A 47 10.79 -10.47 -13.95
CA GLY A 47 9.74 -9.52 -13.57
C GLY A 47 9.30 -9.69 -12.11
N VAL A 48 9.21 -10.93 -11.62
CA VAL A 48 8.89 -11.22 -10.21
C VAL A 48 10.02 -10.77 -9.27
N PHE A 49 11.28 -10.88 -9.69
CA PHE A 49 12.44 -10.49 -8.87
C PHE A 49 12.88 -9.03 -9.04
N SER A 50 12.43 -8.34 -10.09
CA SER A 50 12.75 -6.93 -10.31
C SER A 50 11.84 -6.06 -9.44
N THR A 51 12.39 -5.57 -8.34
CA THR A 51 11.72 -4.78 -7.29
C THR A 51 11.14 -3.43 -7.72
N LYS A 52 11.14 -3.11 -9.01
CA LYS A 52 10.58 -1.86 -9.56
C LYS A 52 9.73 -2.15 -10.79
N LEU A 53 8.50 -2.58 -10.53
CA LEU A 53 7.47 -2.77 -11.55
C LEU A 53 6.99 -1.40 -12.10
N PRO A 54 6.73 -1.27 -13.41
CA PRO A 54 6.10 -0.08 -13.99
C PRO A 54 4.72 0.22 -13.37
N SER A 55 4.24 1.46 -13.48
CA SER A 55 3.07 1.98 -12.75
C SER A 55 1.79 1.15 -12.88
N PHE A 56 1.54 0.55 -14.05
CA PHE A 56 0.39 -0.34 -14.27
C PHE A 56 0.50 -1.65 -13.46
N SER A 57 1.69 -2.24 -13.42
CA SER A 57 1.97 -3.43 -12.62
C SER A 57 2.04 -3.15 -11.12
N LYS A 58 2.38 -1.92 -10.69
CA LYS A 58 2.22 -1.48 -9.29
C LYS A 58 0.76 -1.61 -8.87
N ALA A 59 -0.19 -1.06 -9.64
CA ALA A 59 -1.62 -1.13 -9.29
C ALA A 59 -2.13 -2.57 -9.12
N ILE A 60 -1.72 -3.47 -10.02
CA ILE A 60 -2.08 -4.90 -9.94
C ILE A 60 -1.42 -5.53 -8.71
N TYR A 61 -0.12 -5.34 -8.53
CA TYR A 61 0.63 -5.87 -7.38
C TYR A 61 0.02 -5.44 -6.05
N CYS A 62 -0.33 -4.16 -5.93
CA CYS A 62 -0.93 -3.59 -4.73
C CYS A 62 -2.33 -4.13 -4.45
N LYS A 63 -3.07 -4.47 -5.50
CA LYS A 63 -4.42 -5.02 -5.37
C LYS A 63 -4.42 -6.52 -5.06
N THR A 64 -3.48 -7.30 -5.60
CA THR A 64 -3.53 -8.77 -5.53
C THR A 64 -2.49 -9.41 -4.63
N PHE A 65 -1.28 -8.84 -4.52
CA PHE A 65 -0.14 -9.49 -3.86
C PHE A 65 0.33 -8.79 -2.59
N TYR A 66 0.00 -7.51 -2.41
CA TYR A 66 0.38 -6.73 -1.23
C TYR A 66 0.02 -7.43 0.09
N TYR A 67 -1.25 -7.83 0.25
CA TYR A 67 -1.74 -8.46 1.48
C TYR A 67 -1.01 -9.75 1.85
N ILE A 68 -0.52 -10.49 0.84
CA ILE A 68 0.25 -11.71 1.06
C ILE A 68 1.66 -11.34 1.54
N HIS A 69 2.30 -10.35 0.91
CA HIS A 69 3.64 -9.90 1.25
C HIS A 69 3.74 -9.05 2.52
N SER A 70 2.66 -8.39 2.94
CA SER A 70 2.59 -7.57 4.17
C SER A 70 2.21 -8.36 5.42
N SER A 71 1.66 -9.56 5.25
CA SER A 71 1.18 -10.39 6.35
C SER A 71 2.26 -10.77 7.37
N THR A 72 1.80 -11.01 8.60
CA THR A 72 2.64 -11.27 9.77
C THR A 72 3.46 -12.55 9.67
N TRP A 73 3.04 -13.52 8.84
CA TRP A 73 3.76 -14.78 8.61
C TRP A 73 5.01 -14.62 7.72
N VAL A 74 5.20 -13.47 7.05
CA VAL A 74 6.32 -13.28 6.11
C VAL A 74 7.54 -12.83 6.90
N PRO A 75 8.71 -13.50 6.75
CA PRO A 75 9.96 -13.09 7.41
C PRO A 75 10.35 -11.65 7.05
N LYS A 76 10.87 -10.91 8.05
CA LYS A 76 11.16 -9.47 7.93
C LYS A 76 12.06 -9.08 6.75
N GLY A 77 12.96 -9.95 6.29
CA GLY A 77 13.87 -9.67 5.17
C GLY A 77 13.23 -9.74 3.77
N ILE A 78 12.02 -10.30 3.65
CA ILE A 78 11.29 -10.48 2.38
C ILE A 78 9.94 -9.75 2.41
N ARG A 79 9.52 -9.28 3.60
CA ARG A 79 8.31 -8.49 3.75
C ARG A 79 8.41 -7.26 2.86
N GLY A 80 7.39 -7.06 2.03
CA GLY A 80 7.33 -5.90 1.14
C GLY A 80 7.27 -4.61 1.94
N ASP A 81 8.03 -3.60 1.52
CA ASP A 81 7.91 -2.24 2.02
C ASP A 81 6.46 -1.77 1.86
N GLN A 82 5.80 -1.44 2.98
CA GLN A 82 4.38 -1.03 2.99
C GLN A 82 4.17 0.25 2.18
N ASN A 83 5.24 1.05 2.04
CA ASN A 83 5.22 2.31 1.30
C ASN A 83 5.22 2.11 -0.22
N TYR A 84 5.58 0.92 -0.73
CA TYR A 84 5.61 0.66 -2.17
C TYR A 84 4.22 0.77 -2.81
N CYS A 85 3.18 0.37 -2.07
CA CYS A 85 1.80 0.33 -2.56
C CYS A 85 0.92 1.48 -2.16
N ARG A 86 1.37 2.31 -1.23
CA ARG A 86 0.79 3.62 -1.08
C ARG A 86 1.20 4.44 -2.30
N GLU A 87 0.22 4.95 -3.03
CA GLU A 87 0.48 6.06 -3.92
C GLU A 87 1.20 7.12 -3.09
N ASN A 88 2.21 7.78 -3.66
CA ASN A 88 2.67 9.03 -3.09
C ASN A 88 1.40 9.90 -3.05
N ARG A 89 0.68 9.94 -1.91
CA ARG A 89 -0.43 10.84 -1.72
C ARG A 89 0.22 12.20 -1.94
N LEU A 90 0.01 12.78 -3.12
CA LEU A 90 0.07 14.22 -3.25
C LEU A 90 -0.81 14.69 -2.11
N LEU A 91 -0.25 15.49 -1.20
CA LEU A 91 -0.99 16.06 -0.09
C LEU A 91 -2.33 16.54 -0.65
N GLU A 92 -3.41 15.86 -0.24
CA GLU A 92 -4.74 16.31 -0.62
C GLU A 92 -4.87 17.75 -0.14
N PRO A 93 -5.63 18.61 -0.85
CA PRO A 93 -5.83 19.98 -0.39
C PRO A 93 -6.29 19.97 1.07
N PRO A 94 -5.80 20.90 1.90
CA PRO A 94 -6.06 20.88 3.32
C PRO A 94 -7.57 20.95 3.58
N ILE A 95 -8.03 20.14 4.52
CA ILE A 95 -9.43 20.07 4.87
C ILE A 95 -9.78 21.32 5.69
N ILE A 96 -10.68 22.14 5.19
CA ILE A 96 -11.11 23.35 5.87
C ILE A 96 -12.14 22.97 6.93
N LEU A 97 -11.82 23.21 8.20
CA LEU A 97 -12.74 22.99 9.32
C LEU A 97 -13.81 24.09 9.33
N SER A 98 -15.08 23.68 9.46
CA SER A 98 -16.25 24.56 9.60
C SER A 98 -16.56 24.81 11.07
N ASP A 99 -17.20 25.94 11.39
CA ASP A 99 -17.62 26.30 12.74
C ASP A 99 -18.82 25.48 13.24
N ASP A 100 -19.45 24.69 12.37
CA ASP A 100 -20.66 23.92 12.70
C ASP A 100 -20.38 22.78 13.68
N VAL A 101 -19.13 22.33 13.77
CA VAL A 101 -18.70 21.24 14.66
C VAL A 101 -17.57 21.76 15.56
N PRO A 102 -17.64 21.56 16.90
CA PRO A 102 -16.57 21.93 17.81
C PRO A 102 -15.21 21.38 17.37
N LEU A 103 -14.14 22.18 17.52
CA LEU A 103 -12.80 21.82 17.03
C LEU A 103 -12.28 20.52 17.67
N ASN A 104 -12.47 20.35 18.97
CA ASN A 104 -12.09 19.14 19.70
C ASN A 104 -12.78 17.87 19.15
N ILE A 105 -14.06 17.94 18.79
CA ILE A 105 -14.81 16.83 18.19
C ILE A 105 -14.29 16.55 16.78
N SER A 106 -14.04 17.59 15.99
CA SER A 106 -13.48 17.46 14.65
C SER A 106 -12.10 16.80 14.69
N LEU A 107 -11.22 17.27 15.57
CA LEU A 107 -9.88 16.71 15.77
C LEU A 107 -9.95 15.24 16.18
N LEU A 108 -10.76 14.91 17.18
CA LEU A 108 -10.92 13.52 17.62
C LEU A 108 -11.42 12.61 16.48
N GLY A 109 -12.34 13.10 15.65
CA GLY A 109 -12.84 12.38 14.48
C GLY A 109 -11.73 12.06 13.48
N TYR A 110 -10.92 13.05 13.10
CA TYR A 110 -9.80 12.83 12.18
C TYR A 110 -8.67 11.99 12.78
N MET A 111 -8.39 12.12 14.08
CA MET A 111 -7.43 11.26 14.78
C MET A 111 -7.87 9.81 14.76
N THR A 112 -9.16 9.55 15.07
CA THR A 112 -9.74 8.20 15.02
C THR A 112 -9.73 7.64 13.61
N ALA A 113 -10.02 8.47 12.60
CA ALA A 113 -9.94 8.07 11.21
C ALA A 113 -8.51 7.70 10.80
N CYS A 114 -7.51 8.48 11.21
CA CYS A 114 -6.09 8.19 10.98
C CYS A 114 -5.68 6.88 11.65
N TYR A 115 -6.04 6.66 12.92
CA TYR A 115 -5.74 5.42 13.64
C TYR A 115 -6.36 4.18 12.98
N LYS A 116 -7.55 4.33 12.40
CA LYS A 116 -8.18 3.29 11.59
C LYS A 116 -7.43 3.04 10.27
N GLU A 117 -6.92 4.07 9.60
CA GLU A 117 -6.08 3.90 8.40
C GLU A 117 -4.79 3.12 8.71
N THR A 118 -4.34 3.13 9.97
CA THR A 118 -3.13 2.41 10.41
C THR A 118 -3.39 1.03 10.99
N ASP A 119 -4.58 0.46 10.69
CA ASP A 119 -5.02 -0.83 11.22
C ASP A 119 -4.90 -0.88 12.75
N TYR A 120 -5.37 0.20 13.41
CA TYR A 120 -5.36 0.37 14.86
C TYR A 120 -3.96 0.21 15.48
N GLY A 121 -2.98 0.87 14.88
CA GLY A 121 -1.61 0.86 15.40
C GLY A 121 -0.78 -0.37 15.02
N ALA A 122 -1.26 -1.23 14.12
CA ALA A 122 -0.50 -2.40 13.67
C ALA A 122 0.64 -2.05 12.69
N LEU A 123 0.62 -0.84 12.11
CA LEU A 123 1.66 -0.37 11.20
C LEU A 123 2.90 0.14 11.95
N ASN A 124 4.09 -0.14 11.41
CA ASN A 124 5.38 0.33 11.95
C ASN A 124 5.97 1.50 11.16
N ASP A 125 5.16 2.18 10.35
CA ASP A 125 5.59 3.28 9.49
C ASP A 125 5.05 4.61 9.99
N ASN A 126 5.76 5.69 9.67
CA ASN A 126 5.27 7.04 9.90
C ASN A 126 4.34 7.47 8.75
N ILE A 127 3.18 8.00 9.09
CA ILE A 127 2.10 8.27 8.14
C ILE A 127 1.52 9.65 8.43
N LEU A 128 1.67 10.58 7.50
CA LEU A 128 0.85 11.78 7.50
C LEU A 128 -0.55 11.41 6.99
N CYS A 129 -1.55 11.51 7.86
CA CYS A 129 -2.92 11.15 7.55
C CYS A 129 -3.70 12.33 6.95
N TYR A 130 -3.67 13.49 7.64
CA TYR A 130 -4.44 14.66 7.27
C TYR A 130 -3.67 15.96 7.51
N GLU A 131 -3.90 16.93 6.63
CA GLU A 131 -3.62 18.34 6.87
C GLU A 131 -4.98 19.06 7.00
N LEU A 132 -5.26 19.57 8.18
CA LEU A 132 -6.47 20.34 8.47
C LEU A 132 -6.10 21.83 8.49
N LYS A 133 -7.03 22.67 8.04
CA LYS A 133 -6.87 24.12 8.09
C LYS A 133 -8.05 24.74 8.83
N ILE A 134 -7.76 25.60 9.78
CA ILE A 134 -8.77 26.34 10.52
C ILE A 134 -9.41 27.37 9.59
N GLY A 135 -10.72 27.25 9.41
CA GLY A 135 -11.49 28.08 8.50
C GLY A 135 -11.50 29.57 8.89
N PRO A 136 -11.71 30.48 7.93
CA PRO A 136 -11.65 31.93 8.13
C PRO A 136 -12.77 32.52 8.98
N LYS A 137 -13.69 31.68 9.46
CA LYS A 137 -14.87 32.08 10.24
C LYS A 137 -14.79 31.69 11.72
N VAL A 138 -13.69 31.08 12.15
CA VAL A 138 -13.42 30.86 13.58
C VAL A 138 -13.14 32.22 14.23
N LEU A 139 -14.21 32.90 14.65
CA LEU A 139 -14.20 34.29 15.15
C LEU A 139 -13.52 34.45 16.51
N THR A 140 -13.25 33.34 17.22
CA THR A 140 -12.61 33.33 18.53
C THR A 140 -11.56 32.23 18.58
N PRO A 141 -10.34 32.51 19.05
CA PRO A 141 -9.34 31.48 19.28
C PRO A 141 -9.94 30.36 20.14
N GLN A 142 -9.85 29.13 19.66
CA GLN A 142 -10.35 27.98 20.41
C GLN A 142 -9.19 27.39 21.19
N THR A 143 -9.41 27.15 22.48
CA THR A 143 -8.46 26.41 23.30
C THR A 143 -8.86 24.95 23.28
N VAL A 144 -8.00 24.08 22.74
CA VAL A 144 -8.18 22.63 22.79
C VAL A 144 -6.94 22.03 23.40
N THR A 145 -7.14 21.24 24.46
CA THR A 145 -6.05 20.51 25.12
C THR A 145 -6.23 19.01 24.94
N GLU A 146 -5.16 18.25 25.14
CA GLU A 146 -5.23 16.77 25.19
C GLU A 146 -6.25 16.29 26.25
N LYS A 147 -6.40 17.05 27.34
CA LYS A 147 -7.38 16.77 28.40
C LYS A 147 -8.83 16.86 27.89
N ASP A 148 -9.12 17.77 26.98
CA ASP A 148 -10.46 17.91 26.42
C ASP A 148 -10.80 16.73 25.51
N LEU A 149 -9.83 16.25 24.72
CA LEU A 149 -9.99 15.04 23.92
C LEU A 149 -10.17 13.79 24.79
N THR A 150 -9.35 13.66 25.84
CA THR A 150 -9.43 12.56 26.79
C THR A 150 -10.77 12.52 27.51
N ARG A 151 -11.31 13.70 27.85
CA ARG A 151 -12.65 13.81 28.45
C ARG A 151 -13.72 13.27 27.52
N ILE A 152 -13.71 13.67 26.24
CA ILE A 152 -14.66 13.19 25.24
C ILE A 152 -14.55 11.66 25.09
N LEU A 153 -13.34 11.12 25.05
CA LEU A 153 -13.15 9.67 24.93
C LEU A 153 -13.75 8.89 26.10
N ILE A 154 -13.64 9.41 27.32
CA ILE A 154 -14.24 8.82 28.52
C ILE A 154 -15.76 8.95 28.48
N GLU A 155 -16.28 10.16 28.24
CA GLU A 155 -17.71 10.46 28.22
C GLU A 155 -18.47 9.65 27.15
N GLU A 156 -17.86 9.47 25.98
CA GLU A 156 -18.44 8.71 24.85
C GLU A 156 -18.11 7.20 24.89
N GLY A 157 -17.36 6.73 25.89
CA GLY A 157 -17.02 5.31 26.05
C GLY A 157 -16.11 4.75 24.95
N LEU A 158 -15.26 5.59 24.36
CA LEU A 158 -14.39 5.26 23.24
C LEU A 158 -13.02 4.70 23.64
N CYS A 159 -12.73 4.60 24.94
CA CYS A 159 -11.43 4.18 25.49
C CYS A 159 -10.95 2.78 25.11
N ARG A 160 -11.82 1.93 24.54
CA ARG A 160 -11.40 0.63 24.01
C ARG A 160 -10.84 0.70 22.59
N SER A 161 -11.25 1.72 21.84
CA SER A 161 -10.89 1.90 20.44
C SER A 161 -9.74 2.88 20.27
N PHE A 162 -9.62 3.84 21.20
CA PHE A 162 -8.60 4.87 21.18
C PHE A 162 -8.29 5.27 22.62
N SER A 163 -7.11 4.89 23.11
CA SER A 163 -6.70 5.05 24.50
C SER A 163 -5.79 6.27 24.69
N ASN A 164 -5.92 6.89 25.85
CA ASN A 164 -4.97 7.85 26.36
C ASN A 164 -4.80 7.67 27.88
N ASN A 165 -3.67 7.08 28.27
CA ASN A 165 -3.31 6.87 29.68
C ASN A 165 -2.33 7.90 30.25
N ASP A 166 -1.80 8.80 29.43
CA ASP A 166 -0.86 9.85 29.87
C ASP A 166 -1.62 11.05 30.47
N THR A 167 -2.85 11.30 30.02
CA THR A 167 -3.70 12.38 30.52
C THR A 167 -4.81 11.87 31.45
N LYS A 168 -4.96 12.51 32.62
CA LYS A 168 -6.01 12.23 33.61
C LYS A 168 -7.14 13.26 33.57
N VAL A 169 -8.37 12.77 33.56
CA VAL A 169 -9.61 13.56 33.71
C VAL A 169 -10.32 13.07 34.95
N ASP A 170 -10.49 13.98 35.93
CA ASP A 170 -11.20 13.71 37.19
C ASP A 170 -10.71 12.47 37.96
N GLY A 171 -9.44 12.13 37.80
CA GLY A 171 -8.77 11.00 38.45
C GLY A 171 -8.72 9.73 37.61
N GLU A 172 -9.40 9.70 36.47
CA GLU A 172 -9.47 8.56 35.55
C GLU A 172 -8.66 8.81 34.27
N THR A 173 -8.14 7.74 33.69
CA THR A 173 -7.51 7.71 32.37
C THR A 173 -8.40 6.98 31.38
N CYS A 174 -8.11 7.11 30.09
CA CYS A 174 -8.85 6.44 29.05
C CYS A 174 -8.09 5.22 28.52
N GLY A 175 -8.44 4.01 28.97
CA GLY A 175 -7.78 2.78 28.52
C GLY A 175 -6.38 2.57 29.11
N ASP A 176 -5.64 1.62 28.51
CA ASP A 176 -4.38 1.09 29.07
C ASP A 176 -3.13 1.52 28.27
N SER A 177 -3.29 2.08 27.07
CA SER A 177 -2.20 2.60 26.23
C SER A 177 -2.27 4.11 26.04
N ASN A 178 -1.18 4.70 25.55
CA ASN A 178 -1.19 6.07 25.04
C ASN A 178 -1.12 6.06 23.51
N ASP A 179 -2.28 6.23 22.86
CA ASP A 179 -2.39 6.30 21.41
C ASP A 179 -2.36 7.76 20.91
N ILE A 180 -2.29 8.76 21.81
CA ILE A 180 -2.32 10.19 21.49
C ILE A 180 -1.01 10.88 21.90
N ASN A 181 -0.43 11.64 20.99
CA ASN A 181 0.74 12.47 21.26
C ASN A 181 0.43 13.92 20.86
N TRP A 182 0.26 14.77 21.87
CA TRP A 182 -0.05 16.19 21.68
C TRP A 182 1.24 17.02 21.64
N SER A 183 1.53 17.64 20.49
CA SER A 183 2.82 18.33 20.27
C SER A 183 2.71 19.85 20.09
N PHE A 184 1.52 20.42 20.20
CA PHE A 184 1.35 21.87 20.07
C PHE A 184 2.07 22.62 21.19
N THR A 185 2.78 23.68 20.81
CA THR A 185 3.43 24.59 21.78
C THR A 185 2.42 25.56 22.42
N SER A 186 1.27 25.73 21.79
CA SER A 186 0.17 26.59 22.21
C SER A 186 -1.13 25.80 22.14
N ASP A 187 -1.91 25.81 23.21
CA ASP A 187 -3.26 25.24 23.23
C ASP A 187 -4.27 26.14 22.49
N ILE A 188 -3.84 27.32 22.05
CA ILE A 188 -4.66 28.30 21.33
C ILE A 188 -4.48 28.09 19.84
N PHE A 189 -5.61 27.86 19.17
CA PHE A 189 -5.70 27.66 17.74
C PHE A 189 -6.24 28.92 17.04
N GLU A 190 -5.50 29.41 16.04
CA GLU A 190 -5.79 30.67 15.33
C GLU A 190 -6.29 30.44 13.89
N GLU A 191 -6.91 31.47 13.31
CA GLU A 191 -7.36 31.45 11.91
C GLU A 191 -6.21 31.14 10.95
N ASN A 192 -6.48 30.33 9.91
CA ASN A 192 -5.49 29.90 8.91
C ASN A 192 -4.31 29.09 9.45
N GLN A 193 -4.33 28.68 10.71
CA GLN A 193 -3.38 27.70 11.23
C GLN A 193 -3.65 26.34 10.59
N ASN A 194 -2.56 25.67 10.22
CA ASN A 194 -2.61 24.28 9.77
C ASN A 194 -2.38 23.37 10.97
N ILE A 195 -3.11 22.26 10.99
CA ILE A 195 -2.99 21.18 11.96
C ILE A 195 -2.67 19.92 11.17
N LEU A 196 -1.55 19.28 11.52
CA LEU A 196 -1.17 18.00 10.95
C LEU A 196 -1.58 16.89 11.90
N ILE A 197 -2.15 15.83 11.32
CA ILE A 197 -2.45 14.59 12.03
C ILE A 197 -1.60 13.49 11.40
N GLU A 198 -0.67 12.99 12.19
CA GLU A 198 0.30 11.99 11.79
C GLU A 198 0.17 10.75 12.67
N TYR A 199 0.53 9.60 12.15
CA TYR A 199 0.77 8.40 12.92
C TYR A 199 2.27 8.12 12.94
N LEU A 200 2.87 8.01 14.12
CA LEU A 200 4.30 7.78 14.33
C LEU A 200 4.50 6.52 15.15
N GLY A 201 4.91 5.43 14.49
CA GLY A 201 5.43 4.20 15.11
C GLY A 201 4.51 3.40 16.04
N ASN A 202 3.36 3.95 16.46
CA ASN A 202 2.31 3.40 17.33
C ASN A 202 1.35 4.48 17.88
N GLN A 203 1.64 5.77 17.71
CA GLN A 203 0.84 6.87 18.26
C GLN A 203 0.32 7.81 17.19
N ILE A 204 -0.81 8.46 17.45
CA ILE A 204 -1.31 9.58 16.66
C ILE A 204 -0.72 10.88 17.22
N MET A 205 0.11 11.54 16.43
CA MET A 205 0.62 12.87 16.71
C MET A 205 -0.29 13.94 16.11
N VAL A 206 -0.56 14.98 16.90
CA VAL A 206 -1.20 16.21 16.42
C VAL A 206 -0.22 17.37 16.61
N SER A 207 0.08 18.09 15.53
CA SER A 207 1.12 19.15 15.47
C SER A 207 0.74 20.35 14.61
#